data_AF-A0A4U8SNA0-F1
#
_entry.id   AF-A0A4U8SNA0-F1
#
_cell.length_a   1.000
_cell.length_b   1.000
_cell.length_c   1.000
_cell.angle_alpha   90.00
_cell.angle_beta   90.00
_cell.angle_gamma   90.00
#
_symmetry.space_group_name_H-M   'P 1'
#
loop_
_entity.id
_entity.type
_entity.pdbx_description
1 polymer ?
#
loop_
_entity_poly.entity_id
_entity_poly.type
_entity_poly.pdbx_seq_one_letter_code
_entity_poly.pdbx_strand_id
1 'polypeptide(L)'
;MCGGGGVKFVDFSIDKFEENIKQYNPLAKVDRGSSILNRYTHMAYARFEALRFLEECEVIVYLDFDMLLLRSIEELGCIGDFDVACFRGSATLLQGFGMLTPDDLKAIRNYSTGIIVFNSIKLTEMYEFVYRFIAEHYKDFFTEAKLGDQALFSLFLLKNPLKIKELSDDYYGNISWKKSNNASIIHAWGEKNRFWNNKLCALAWQQWWVYYKQWLSFGGSKYEGGWRANLEVPLSGGDVFQYFERIRWAREILAIDLQPYELVLLADFGQKVKFNFACFSKELMLCVYSNSIYNFVLEFCYGARVVVSETIKRKELADELPRFVSKQLCAYQTSAIQRAKSKSKGILSRICLAGLSLINMRRKT
;
A
#
# COMPACT_ATOMS: atom_id res chain seq x y z
N MET A 1 -38.89 -14.77 1.56
CA MET A 1 -39.37 -13.58 0.82
C MET A 1 -39.04 -12.37 1.70
N CYS A 2 -37.94 -11.67 1.41
CA CYS A 2 -37.62 -10.41 2.11
C CYS A 2 -38.27 -9.27 1.31
N GLY A 3 -39.07 -8.46 2.00
CA GLY A 3 -39.88 -7.40 1.41
C GLY A 3 -39.04 -6.41 0.58
N GLY A 4 -39.60 -6.01 -0.56
CA GLY A 4 -38.97 -5.09 -1.50
C GLY A 4 -38.81 -3.69 -0.92
N GLY A 5 -37.60 -3.36 -0.50
CA GLY A 5 -37.15 -1.98 -0.50
C GLY A 5 -36.87 -1.58 -1.95
N GLY A 6 -37.64 -0.66 -2.50
CA GLY A 6 -37.39 -0.10 -3.83
C GLY A 6 -36.07 0.68 -3.83
N VAL A 7 -35.26 0.51 -4.88
CA VAL A 7 -34.05 1.32 -5.07
C VAL A 7 -34.46 2.76 -5.40
N LYS A 8 -34.06 3.72 -4.57
CA LYS A 8 -34.28 5.15 -4.80
C LYS A 8 -33.04 5.77 -5.43
N PHE A 9 -33.17 6.25 -6.66
CA PHE A 9 -32.10 7.02 -7.32
C PHE A 9 -32.23 8.49 -6.94
N VAL A 10 -31.13 9.08 -6.50
CA VAL A 10 -31.04 10.51 -6.18
C VAL A 10 -30.14 11.16 -7.21
N ASP A 11 -30.67 12.15 -7.94
CA ASP A 11 -29.87 12.90 -8.89
C ASP A 11 -28.86 13.81 -8.17
N PHE A 12 -27.62 13.80 -8.64
CA PHE A 12 -26.53 14.63 -8.11
C PHE A 12 -25.60 15.08 -9.24
N SER A 13 -26.16 15.89 -10.12
CA SER A 13 -25.41 16.54 -11.20
C SER A 13 -24.48 17.64 -10.68
N ILE A 14 -23.51 18.05 -11.51
CA ILE A 14 -22.63 19.18 -11.17
C ILE A 14 -23.40 20.49 -11.04
N ASP A 15 -24.48 20.66 -11.82
CA ASP A 15 -25.37 21.81 -11.72
C ASP A 15 -26.10 21.79 -10.37
N LYS A 16 -26.56 20.61 -9.92
CA LYS A 16 -27.19 20.47 -8.60
C LYS A 16 -26.23 20.77 -7.46
N PHE A 17 -24.99 20.30 -7.58
CA PHE A 17 -23.92 20.61 -6.63
C PHE A 17 -23.65 22.13 -6.56
N GLU A 18 -23.57 22.80 -7.70
CA GLU A 18 -23.38 24.25 -7.78
C GLU A 18 -24.60 25.03 -7.22
N GLU A 19 -25.83 24.57 -7.47
CA GLU A 19 -27.05 25.13 -6.87
C GLU A 19 -27.00 25.08 -5.34
N ASN A 20 -26.63 23.93 -4.76
CA ASN A 20 -26.53 23.76 -3.30
C ASN A 20 -25.52 24.74 -2.68
N ILE A 21 -24.39 25.00 -3.37
CA ILE A 21 -23.41 26.00 -2.93
C ILE A 21 -23.99 27.42 -3.04
N LYS A 22 -24.69 27.74 -4.15
CA LYS A 22 -25.24 29.08 -4.39
C LYS A 22 -26.35 29.50 -3.44
N GLN A 23 -27.01 28.55 -2.77
CA GLN A 23 -27.96 28.84 -1.69
C GLN A 23 -27.32 29.66 -0.56
N TYR A 24 -26.03 29.48 -0.29
CA TYR A 24 -25.30 30.20 0.75
C TYR A 24 -24.52 31.40 0.22
N ASN A 25 -24.12 31.38 -1.06
CA ASN A 25 -23.47 32.51 -1.71
C ASN A 25 -23.81 32.54 -3.22
N PRO A 26 -24.73 33.43 -3.67
CA PRO A 26 -25.12 33.52 -5.08
C PRO A 26 -23.97 33.82 -6.05
N LEU A 27 -22.87 34.41 -5.55
CA LEU A 27 -21.68 34.72 -6.35
C LEU A 27 -20.71 33.53 -6.46
N ALA A 28 -20.89 32.49 -5.64
CA ALA A 28 -20.04 31.31 -5.69
C ALA A 28 -20.19 30.59 -7.03
N LYS A 29 -19.06 30.22 -7.61
CA LYS A 29 -18.97 29.47 -8.86
C LYS A 29 -18.07 28.28 -8.66
N VAL A 30 -18.52 27.13 -9.14
CA VAL A 30 -17.71 25.91 -9.15
C VAL A 30 -16.75 25.99 -10.34
N ASP A 31 -15.44 25.95 -10.06
CA ASP A 31 -14.42 25.85 -11.11
C ASP A 31 -14.39 24.42 -11.66
N ARG A 32 -15.23 24.17 -12.66
CA ARG A 32 -15.37 22.88 -13.34
C ARG A 32 -14.07 22.40 -14.00
N GLY A 33 -13.14 23.32 -14.31
CA GLY A 33 -11.85 23.01 -14.91
C GLY A 33 -10.74 22.76 -13.88
N SER A 34 -11.03 22.93 -12.59
CA SER A 34 -10.03 22.79 -11.53
C SER A 34 -9.37 21.42 -11.54
N SER A 35 -8.08 21.39 -11.21
CA SER A 35 -7.33 20.13 -11.08
C SER A 35 -7.91 19.19 -10.02
N ILE A 36 -8.59 19.74 -9.00
CA ILE A 36 -9.26 18.96 -7.94
C ILE A 36 -10.50 18.26 -8.50
N LEU A 37 -11.40 18.99 -9.19
CA LEU A 37 -12.59 18.37 -9.78
C LEU A 37 -12.26 17.45 -10.96
N ASN A 38 -11.20 17.72 -11.72
CA ASN A 38 -10.71 16.78 -12.73
C ASN A 38 -10.22 15.45 -12.11
N ARG A 39 -9.78 15.48 -10.84
CA ARG A 39 -9.29 14.29 -10.14
C ARG A 39 -10.39 13.54 -9.39
N TYR A 40 -11.22 14.22 -8.61
CA TYR A 40 -12.20 13.61 -7.71
C TYR A 40 -13.65 13.86 -8.10
N THR A 41 -13.90 14.78 -9.04
CA THR A 41 -15.23 15.25 -9.48
C THR A 41 -16.09 15.81 -8.35
N HIS A 42 -17.23 16.39 -8.69
CA HIS A 42 -18.22 16.84 -7.70
C HIS A 42 -18.83 15.66 -6.94
N MET A 43 -18.82 14.44 -7.51
CA MET A 43 -19.40 13.23 -6.91
C MET A 43 -18.76 12.86 -5.57
N ALA A 44 -17.54 13.31 -5.27
CA ALA A 44 -16.94 13.18 -3.94
C ALA A 44 -17.81 13.82 -2.83
N TYR A 45 -18.64 14.81 -3.14
CA TYR A 45 -19.52 15.44 -2.14
C TYR A 45 -20.90 14.76 -2.04
N ALA A 46 -21.23 13.83 -2.95
CA ALA A 46 -22.52 13.13 -2.95
C ALA A 46 -22.77 12.33 -1.67
N ARG A 47 -21.72 11.93 -0.96
CA ARG A 47 -21.84 11.24 0.34
C ARG A 47 -22.51 12.07 1.43
N PHE A 48 -22.47 13.39 1.33
CA PHE A 48 -23.16 14.27 2.26
C PHE A 48 -24.66 14.35 1.96
N GLU A 49 -25.10 13.99 0.75
CA GLU A 49 -26.55 13.87 0.44
C GLU A 49 -27.22 12.79 1.28
N ALA A 50 -26.46 11.80 1.77
CA ALA A 50 -26.95 10.78 2.70
C ALA A 50 -27.56 11.39 3.97
N LEU A 51 -27.05 12.54 4.43
CA LEU A 51 -27.51 13.21 5.64
C LEU A 51 -28.98 13.65 5.57
N ARG A 52 -29.50 13.87 4.36
CA ARG A 52 -30.91 14.25 4.13
C ARG A 52 -31.89 13.14 4.48
N PHE A 53 -31.41 11.90 4.60
CA PHE A 53 -32.23 10.74 4.93
C PHE A 53 -32.12 10.34 6.40
N LEU A 54 -31.40 11.10 7.25
CA LEU A 54 -31.25 10.78 8.68
C LEU A 54 -32.57 10.80 9.45
N GLU A 55 -33.58 11.54 8.97
CA GLU A 55 -34.93 11.51 9.54
C GLU A 55 -35.72 10.28 9.10
N GLU A 56 -35.35 9.65 7.98
CA GLU A 56 -36.02 8.49 7.40
C GLU A 56 -35.34 7.16 7.77
N CYS A 57 -34.08 7.20 8.22
CA CYS A 57 -33.22 6.05 8.43
C CYS A 57 -32.59 6.08 9.82
N GLU A 58 -32.70 4.98 10.57
CA GLU A 58 -32.03 4.83 11.88
C GLU A 58 -30.51 4.88 11.73
N VAL A 59 -29.97 4.17 10.73
CA VAL A 59 -28.55 4.12 10.42
C VAL A 59 -28.35 4.19 8.91
N ILE A 60 -27.37 4.97 8.48
CA ILE A 60 -26.97 5.06 7.07
C ILE A 60 -25.51 4.64 6.92
N VAL A 61 -25.27 3.57 6.18
CA VAL A 61 -23.92 3.12 5.82
C VAL A 61 -23.60 3.60 4.41
N TYR A 62 -22.69 4.55 4.30
CA TYR A 62 -22.11 4.99 3.04
C TYR A 62 -20.84 4.20 2.72
N LEU A 63 -20.75 3.73 1.48
CA LEU A 63 -19.57 3.11 0.90
C LEU A 63 -19.18 3.87 -0.38
N ASP A 64 -17.89 4.13 -0.56
CA ASP A 64 -17.39 4.68 -1.83
C ASP A 64 -17.61 3.68 -2.98
N PHE A 65 -17.53 4.17 -4.21
CA PHE A 65 -17.86 3.36 -5.39
C PHE A 65 -16.79 2.31 -5.72
N ASP A 66 -15.57 2.50 -5.22
CA ASP A 66 -14.39 1.68 -5.52
C ASP A 66 -14.07 0.68 -4.39
N MET A 67 -15.14 0.11 -3.82
CA MET A 67 -15.10 -0.85 -2.72
C MET A 67 -15.34 -2.28 -3.19
N LEU A 68 -14.68 -3.24 -2.55
CA LEU A 68 -14.96 -4.67 -2.68
C LEU A 68 -15.34 -5.23 -1.32
N LEU A 69 -16.58 -5.70 -1.19
CA LEU A 69 -17.08 -6.35 0.00
C LEU A 69 -16.68 -7.83 -0.01
N LEU A 70 -15.93 -8.25 1.00
CA LEU A 70 -15.50 -9.64 1.20
C LEU A 70 -16.35 -10.37 2.24
N ARG A 71 -17.02 -9.64 3.13
CA ARG A 71 -17.86 -10.16 4.21
C ARG A 71 -19.13 -9.32 4.36
N SER A 72 -20.07 -9.81 5.19
CA SER A 72 -21.24 -9.02 5.59
C SER A 72 -20.81 -7.71 6.24
N ILE A 73 -21.61 -6.66 6.04
CA ILE A 73 -21.41 -5.32 6.62
C ILE A 73 -22.49 -4.99 7.65
N GLU A 74 -23.34 -5.94 8.03
CA GLU A 74 -24.45 -5.74 8.99
C GLU A 74 -23.97 -5.16 10.32
N GLU A 75 -22.78 -5.54 10.76
CA GLU A 75 -22.13 -5.00 11.97
C GLU A 75 -21.86 -3.48 11.90
N LEU A 76 -21.71 -2.90 10.70
CA LEU A 76 -21.64 -1.43 10.55
C LEU A 76 -22.98 -0.76 10.85
N GLY A 77 -24.09 -1.48 10.78
CA GLY A 77 -25.40 -1.01 11.23
C GLY A 77 -25.55 -0.96 12.76
N CYS A 78 -24.62 -1.56 13.51
CA CYS A 78 -24.71 -1.71 14.96
C CYS A 78 -23.49 -1.06 15.64
N ILE A 79 -23.38 0.27 15.59
CA ILE A 79 -22.23 0.96 16.17
C ILE A 79 -22.37 1.31 17.65
N GLY A 80 -23.53 1.09 18.27
CA GLY A 80 -23.81 1.42 19.68
C GLY A 80 -24.14 2.90 19.87
N ASP A 81 -23.77 3.47 21.03
CA ASP A 81 -24.08 4.87 21.41
C ASP A 81 -23.23 5.94 20.68
N PHE A 82 -22.57 5.58 19.59
CA PHE A 82 -21.75 6.51 18.81
C PHE A 82 -22.61 7.25 17.78
N ASP A 83 -22.33 8.53 17.57
CA ASP A 83 -23.06 9.33 16.59
C ASP A 83 -22.64 8.97 15.15
N VAL A 84 -21.35 8.65 14.96
CA VAL A 84 -20.75 8.35 13.65
C VAL A 84 -19.65 7.30 13.77
N ALA A 85 -19.49 6.44 12.77
CA ALA A 85 -18.30 5.59 12.64
C ALA A 85 -17.58 5.83 11.30
N CYS A 86 -16.26 5.90 11.35
CA CYS A 86 -15.43 6.11 10.17
C CYS A 86 -13.99 5.66 10.43
N PHE A 87 -13.19 5.48 9.37
CA PHE A 87 -11.79 5.10 9.50
C PHE A 87 -10.88 6.31 9.72
N ARG A 88 -9.87 6.20 10.57
CA ARG A 88 -8.86 7.26 10.77
C ARG A 88 -7.81 7.21 9.65
N GLY A 89 -7.87 8.16 8.72
CA GLY A 89 -6.95 8.24 7.59
C GLY A 89 -5.51 8.57 7.98
N SER A 90 -4.57 8.37 7.06
CA SER A 90 -3.16 8.71 7.26
C SER A 90 -2.82 10.17 6.93
N ALA A 91 -3.63 10.83 6.09
CA ALA A 91 -3.43 12.22 5.70
C ALA A 91 -3.82 13.18 6.83
N THR A 92 -3.09 14.27 6.99
CA THR A 92 -3.47 15.34 7.92
C THR A 92 -4.50 16.30 7.33
N LEU A 93 -5.17 17.06 8.18
CA LEU A 93 -6.06 18.15 7.76
C LEU A 93 -5.32 19.15 6.87
N LEU A 94 -4.07 19.50 7.21
CA LEU A 94 -3.25 20.37 6.35
C LEU A 94 -3.04 19.78 4.95
N GLN A 95 -2.83 18.47 4.84
CA GLN A 95 -2.70 17.81 3.54
C GLN A 95 -4.03 17.77 2.76
N GLY A 96 -5.17 17.78 3.45
CA GLY A 96 -6.49 17.76 2.85
C GLY A 96 -7.03 19.13 2.43
N PHE A 97 -6.78 20.17 3.22
CA PHE A 97 -7.31 21.53 3.02
C PHE A 97 -6.28 22.58 2.62
N GLY A 98 -4.98 22.29 2.70
CA GLY A 98 -3.97 23.30 2.41
C GLY A 98 -4.13 24.52 3.31
N MET A 99 -4.14 25.70 2.70
CA MET A 99 -4.26 26.97 3.42
C MET A 99 -5.61 27.17 4.13
N LEU A 100 -6.65 26.42 3.78
CA LEU A 100 -7.97 26.49 4.43
C LEU A 100 -8.02 25.79 5.80
N THR A 101 -6.91 25.19 6.23
CA THR A 101 -6.86 24.43 7.48
C THR A 101 -6.70 25.36 8.68
N PRO A 102 -7.58 25.27 9.71
CA PRO A 102 -7.37 25.98 10.96
C PRO A 102 -6.03 25.64 11.61
N ASP A 103 -5.33 26.66 12.14
CA ASP A 103 -3.96 26.52 12.65
C ASP A 103 -3.84 25.46 13.75
N ASP A 104 -4.83 25.39 14.65
CA ASP A 104 -4.91 24.44 15.75
C ASP A 104 -5.09 22.98 15.30
N LEU A 105 -5.52 22.75 14.06
CA LEU A 105 -5.89 21.42 13.56
C LEU A 105 -4.93 20.88 12.48
N LYS A 106 -3.91 21.64 12.06
CA LYS A 106 -3.02 21.30 10.92
C LYS A 106 -2.39 19.90 11.01
N ALA A 107 -1.97 19.48 12.20
CA ALA A 107 -1.29 18.20 12.43
C ALA A 107 -2.26 17.02 12.66
N ILE A 108 -3.56 17.29 12.83
CA ILE A 108 -4.55 16.26 13.12
C ILE A 108 -4.81 15.45 11.85
N ARG A 109 -4.90 14.13 12.00
CA ARG A 109 -5.25 13.22 10.89
C ARG A 109 -6.72 13.39 10.49
N ASN A 110 -6.99 13.26 9.20
CA ASN A 110 -8.35 13.23 8.69
C ASN A 110 -9.04 11.91 9.04
N TYR A 111 -10.36 11.97 9.19
CA TYR A 111 -11.22 10.81 9.01
C TYR A 111 -11.44 10.57 7.52
N SER A 112 -11.30 9.31 7.12
CA SER A 112 -11.59 8.87 5.75
C SER A 112 -13.10 8.86 5.51
N THR A 113 -13.48 9.24 4.31
CA THR A 113 -14.87 9.30 3.82
C THR A 113 -15.23 8.11 2.94
N GLY A 114 -14.34 7.11 2.82
CA GLY A 114 -14.61 5.91 2.03
C GLY A 114 -15.67 4.99 2.65
N ILE A 115 -15.69 4.91 3.99
CA ILE A 115 -16.71 4.19 4.75
C ILE A 115 -17.17 5.13 5.85
N ILE A 116 -18.45 5.45 5.86
CA ILE A 116 -19.07 6.31 6.88
C ILE A 116 -20.35 5.63 7.36
N VAL A 117 -20.53 5.55 8.67
CA VAL A 117 -21.79 5.16 9.30
C VAL A 117 -22.35 6.39 9.99
N PHE A 118 -23.48 6.90 9.52
CA PHE A 118 -24.22 7.96 10.18
C PHE A 118 -25.31 7.32 11.06
N ASN A 119 -25.32 7.65 12.36
CA ASN A 119 -26.17 6.99 13.37
C ASN A 119 -26.85 8.01 14.31
N SER A 120 -26.91 9.28 13.92
CA SER A 120 -27.40 10.34 14.80
C SER A 120 -27.91 11.55 14.02
N ILE A 121 -29.08 12.04 14.41
CA ILE A 121 -29.69 13.26 13.86
C ILE A 121 -28.86 14.52 14.13
N LYS A 122 -27.92 14.48 15.09
CA LYS A 122 -26.98 15.59 15.33
C LYS A 122 -26.09 15.88 14.12
N LEU A 123 -25.99 14.94 13.19
CA LEU A 123 -25.19 15.08 11.97
C LEU A 123 -25.92 15.84 10.86
N THR A 124 -27.22 16.14 11.00
CA THR A 124 -28.00 16.85 9.98
C THR A 124 -27.39 18.22 9.64
N GLU A 125 -26.84 18.93 10.63
CA GLU A 125 -26.19 20.23 10.43
C GLU A 125 -24.92 20.15 9.55
N MET A 126 -24.32 18.96 9.41
CA MET A 126 -23.15 18.76 8.56
C MET A 126 -23.48 19.05 7.09
N TYR A 127 -24.72 18.79 6.65
CA TYR A 127 -25.13 19.04 5.28
C TYR A 127 -24.99 20.52 4.93
N GLU A 128 -25.57 21.39 5.76
CA GLU A 128 -25.48 22.85 5.56
C GLU A 128 -24.05 23.35 5.74
N PHE A 129 -23.32 22.83 6.73
CA PHE A 129 -21.93 23.18 6.97
C PHE A 129 -21.06 22.95 5.74
N VAL A 130 -21.18 21.78 5.09
CA VAL A 130 -20.39 21.42 3.90
C VAL A 130 -20.60 22.45 2.79
N TYR A 131 -21.85 22.72 2.43
CA TYR A 131 -22.17 23.60 1.31
C TYR A 131 -21.87 25.07 1.62
N ARG A 132 -22.15 25.51 2.84
CA ARG A 132 -21.82 26.86 3.31
C ARG A 132 -20.32 27.10 3.31
N PHE A 133 -19.52 26.17 3.81
CA PHE A 133 -18.06 26.29 3.83
C PHE A 133 -17.50 26.41 2.40
N ILE A 134 -17.95 25.56 1.48
CA ILE A 134 -17.53 25.66 0.07
C ILE A 134 -17.94 27.02 -0.52
N ALA A 135 -19.14 27.51 -0.20
CA ALA A 135 -19.65 28.78 -0.70
C ALA A 135 -18.88 30.00 -0.16
N GLU A 136 -18.45 29.97 1.10
CA GLU A 136 -17.65 31.01 1.74
C GLU A 136 -16.21 31.03 1.21
N HIS A 137 -15.68 29.87 0.83
CA HIS A 137 -14.29 29.69 0.38
C HIS A 137 -14.16 29.40 -1.13
N TYR A 138 -15.20 29.63 -1.94
CA TYR A 138 -15.29 29.12 -3.32
C TYR A 138 -14.12 29.50 -4.24
N LYS A 139 -13.46 30.64 -3.99
CA LYS A 139 -12.32 31.12 -4.78
C LYS A 139 -11.09 30.24 -4.63
N ASP A 140 -10.86 29.72 -3.43
CA ASP A 140 -9.64 28.99 -3.06
C ASP A 140 -9.93 27.51 -2.78
N PHE A 141 -11.19 27.12 -2.58
CA PHE A 141 -11.54 25.76 -2.22
C PHE A 141 -11.09 24.73 -3.27
N PHE A 142 -11.38 24.99 -4.55
CA PHE A 142 -11.03 24.07 -5.64
C PHE A 142 -9.56 24.14 -6.09
N THR A 143 -8.73 24.96 -5.42
CA THR A 143 -7.27 25.00 -5.58
C THR A 143 -6.53 24.42 -4.37
N GLU A 144 -7.02 24.68 -3.16
CA GLU A 144 -6.39 24.28 -1.89
C GLU A 144 -6.84 22.89 -1.39
N ALA A 145 -8.13 22.56 -1.54
CA ALA A 145 -8.75 21.40 -0.88
C ALA A 145 -8.52 20.07 -1.62
N LYS A 146 -7.28 19.56 -1.58
CA LYS A 146 -6.85 18.32 -2.25
C LYS A 146 -7.60 17.07 -1.82
N LEU A 147 -8.12 17.03 -0.59
CA LEU A 147 -9.00 15.97 -0.05
C LEU A 147 -10.20 16.65 0.63
N GLY A 148 -10.83 17.59 -0.09
CA GLY A 148 -11.78 18.52 0.50
C GLY A 148 -12.98 17.85 1.17
N ASP A 149 -13.44 16.72 0.65
CA ASP A 149 -14.47 15.90 1.26
C ASP A 149 -14.05 15.32 2.63
N GLN A 150 -12.86 14.71 2.73
CA GLN A 150 -12.33 14.17 3.98
C GLN A 150 -12.07 15.28 4.99
N ALA A 151 -11.54 16.40 4.50
CA ALA A 151 -11.20 17.53 5.36
C ALA A 151 -12.44 18.26 5.88
N LEU A 152 -13.49 18.48 5.06
CA LEU A 152 -14.77 19.02 5.52
C LEU A 152 -15.41 18.11 6.57
N PHE A 153 -15.50 16.82 6.27
CA PHE A 153 -16.05 15.83 7.20
C PHE A 153 -15.29 15.86 8.54
N SER A 154 -13.96 15.82 8.48
CA SER A 154 -13.10 15.85 9.66
C SER A 154 -13.23 17.14 10.46
N LEU A 155 -13.27 18.29 9.78
CA LEU A 155 -13.41 19.59 10.43
C LEU A 155 -14.74 19.67 11.19
N PHE A 156 -15.84 19.24 10.58
CA PHE A 156 -17.14 19.19 11.25
C PHE A 156 -17.10 18.29 12.49
N LEU A 157 -16.57 17.07 12.36
CA LEU A 157 -16.50 16.13 13.47
C LEU A 157 -15.65 16.65 14.64
N LEU A 158 -14.56 17.37 14.36
CA LEU A 158 -13.65 17.88 15.37
C LEU A 158 -14.14 19.16 16.06
N LYS A 159 -15.00 19.94 15.42
CA LYS A 159 -15.55 21.19 15.98
C LYS A 159 -16.87 20.98 16.73
N ASN A 160 -17.49 19.79 16.61
CA ASN A 160 -18.77 19.48 17.23
C ASN A 160 -18.63 18.39 18.30
N PRO A 161 -19.44 18.42 19.38
CA PRO A 161 -19.39 17.44 20.46
C PRO A 161 -20.07 16.11 20.06
N LEU A 162 -19.43 15.35 19.17
CA LEU A 162 -19.92 14.08 18.64
C LEU A 162 -19.13 12.89 19.19
N LYS A 163 -19.82 11.77 19.45
CA LYS A 163 -19.19 10.49 19.78
C LYS A 163 -18.77 9.78 18.50
N ILE A 164 -17.47 9.68 18.26
CA ILE A 164 -16.90 9.11 17.03
C ILE A 164 -16.35 7.70 17.33
N LYS A 165 -16.80 6.70 16.57
CA LYS A 165 -16.22 5.35 16.56
C LYS A 165 -15.18 5.26 15.44
N GLU A 166 -13.91 5.10 15.80
CA GLU A 166 -12.87 4.80 14.82
C GLU A 166 -12.94 3.32 14.41
N LEU A 167 -13.16 3.07 13.12
CA LEU A 167 -13.14 1.72 12.55
C LEU A 167 -11.70 1.20 12.46
N SER A 168 -11.52 -0.10 12.71
CA SER A 168 -10.21 -0.77 12.59
C SER A 168 -9.89 -1.17 11.14
N ASP A 169 -8.64 -1.62 10.93
CA ASP A 169 -8.18 -2.23 9.67
C ASP A 169 -9.00 -3.50 9.29
N ASP A 170 -9.76 -4.08 10.23
CA ASP A 170 -10.65 -5.22 9.95
C ASP A 170 -11.82 -4.83 9.06
N TYR A 171 -12.21 -3.56 9.02
CA TYR A 171 -13.23 -3.06 8.11
C TYR A 171 -12.61 -2.44 6.86
N TYR A 172 -11.47 -1.79 6.99
CA TYR A 172 -10.89 -0.92 5.96
C TYR A 172 -9.58 -1.51 5.42
N GLY A 173 -9.70 -2.49 4.53
CA GLY A 173 -8.58 -3.12 3.86
C GLY A 173 -8.00 -2.24 2.76
N ASN A 174 -6.67 -2.16 2.68
CA ASN A 174 -5.97 -1.43 1.63
C ASN A 174 -5.62 -2.39 0.49
N ILE A 175 -6.02 -2.01 -0.74
CA ILE A 175 -5.83 -2.82 -1.96
C ILE A 175 -4.38 -3.24 -2.24
N SER A 176 -3.40 -2.57 -1.64
CA SER A 176 -1.98 -2.82 -1.88
C SER A 176 -1.38 -3.90 -0.98
N TRP A 177 -2.11 -4.36 0.05
CA TRP A 177 -1.57 -5.20 1.12
C TRP A 177 -2.29 -6.54 1.20
N LYS A 178 -1.54 -7.64 1.09
CA LYS A 178 -2.10 -8.99 1.20
C LYS A 178 -2.71 -9.26 2.58
N LYS A 179 -2.18 -8.64 3.65
CA LYS A 179 -2.76 -8.72 5.00
C LYS A 179 -4.22 -8.26 5.04
N SER A 180 -4.66 -7.42 4.10
CA SER A 180 -6.04 -6.96 4.01
C SER A 180 -7.03 -8.05 3.55
N ASN A 181 -6.58 -9.25 3.18
CA ASN A 181 -7.48 -10.40 2.95
C ASN A 181 -8.37 -10.74 4.16
N ASN A 182 -7.97 -10.33 5.36
CA ASN A 182 -8.75 -10.54 6.58
C ASN A 182 -9.79 -9.44 6.82
N ALA A 183 -9.75 -8.34 6.06
CA ALA A 183 -10.70 -7.24 6.20
C ALA A 183 -12.05 -7.58 5.54
N SER A 184 -13.12 -6.98 6.06
CA SER A 184 -14.49 -7.10 5.53
C SER A 184 -14.66 -6.34 4.21
N ILE A 185 -13.98 -5.20 4.02
CA ILE A 185 -14.06 -4.37 2.82
C ILE A 185 -12.65 -4.02 2.35
N ILE A 186 -12.40 -4.08 1.04
CA ILE A 186 -11.18 -3.57 0.42
C ILE A 186 -11.51 -2.26 -0.30
N HIS A 187 -10.81 -1.19 0.07
CA HIS A 187 -10.91 0.09 -0.60
C HIS A 187 -9.78 0.25 -1.62
N ALA A 188 -10.15 0.42 -2.88
CA ALA A 188 -9.25 0.56 -4.01
C ALA A 188 -8.70 1.98 -4.23
N TRP A 189 -8.39 2.74 -3.17
CA TRP A 189 -8.03 4.16 -3.25
C TRP A 189 -6.83 4.49 -4.18
N GLY A 190 -6.88 5.66 -4.83
CA GLY A 190 -5.90 6.14 -5.81
C GLY A 190 -6.22 5.79 -7.27
N GLU A 191 -5.99 6.76 -8.17
CA GLU A 191 -6.37 6.66 -9.60
C GLU A 191 -5.73 5.45 -10.32
N LYS A 192 -4.53 5.03 -9.91
CA LYS A 192 -3.75 3.96 -10.56
C LYS A 192 -3.85 2.59 -9.89
N ASN A 193 -4.61 2.49 -8.80
CA ASN A 193 -4.69 1.29 -7.97
C ASN A 193 -6.14 0.81 -7.87
N ARG A 194 -6.87 0.77 -9.00
CA ARG A 194 -8.24 0.25 -9.03
C ARG A 194 -8.26 -1.22 -9.45
N PHE A 195 -9.30 -1.93 -9.04
CA PHE A 195 -9.53 -3.32 -9.46
C PHE A 195 -9.60 -3.48 -10.99
N TRP A 196 -10.15 -2.48 -11.69
CA TRP A 196 -10.37 -2.51 -13.14
C TRP A 196 -9.25 -1.91 -13.99
N ASN A 197 -8.28 -1.20 -13.38
CA ASN A 197 -7.24 -0.49 -14.14
C ASN A 197 -5.80 -0.82 -13.73
N ASN A 198 -5.62 -1.69 -12.73
CA ASN A 198 -4.33 -2.20 -12.29
C ASN A 198 -4.34 -3.72 -12.27
N LYS A 199 -3.50 -4.35 -13.11
CA LYS A 199 -3.44 -5.82 -13.27
C LYS A 199 -3.09 -6.54 -11.96
N LEU A 200 -2.21 -5.98 -11.14
CA LEU A 200 -1.81 -6.63 -9.89
C LEU A 200 -2.90 -6.56 -8.84
N CYS A 201 -3.54 -5.40 -8.68
CA CYS A 201 -4.72 -5.28 -7.83
C CYS A 201 -5.81 -6.26 -8.29
N ALA A 202 -6.05 -6.34 -9.60
CA ALA A 202 -7.00 -7.26 -10.21
C ALA A 202 -6.69 -8.74 -9.90
N LEU A 203 -5.41 -9.12 -9.87
CA LEU A 203 -4.96 -10.49 -9.53
C LEU A 203 -5.02 -10.80 -8.03
N ALA A 204 -4.73 -9.82 -7.18
CA ALA A 204 -4.78 -9.97 -5.73
C ALA A 204 -6.23 -10.10 -5.22
N TRP A 205 -7.18 -9.42 -5.88
CA TRP A 205 -8.58 -9.30 -5.43
C TRP A 205 -9.55 -9.92 -6.43
N GLN A 206 -9.41 -11.22 -6.67
CA GLN A 206 -10.09 -11.94 -7.74
C GLN A 206 -11.62 -11.95 -7.60
N GLN A 207 -12.16 -11.83 -6.37
CA GLN A 207 -13.62 -11.74 -6.18
C GLN A 207 -14.22 -10.56 -6.94
N TRP A 208 -13.49 -9.46 -7.13
CA TRP A 208 -13.98 -8.33 -7.92
C TRP A 208 -14.35 -8.74 -9.36
N TRP A 209 -13.58 -9.63 -10.00
CA TRP A 209 -13.90 -10.12 -11.34
C TRP A 209 -15.14 -10.98 -11.40
N VAL A 210 -15.46 -11.69 -10.31
CA VAL A 210 -16.70 -12.48 -10.21
C VAL A 210 -17.89 -11.53 -10.23
N TYR A 211 -17.86 -10.47 -9.41
CA TYR A 211 -18.92 -9.48 -9.33
C TYR A 211 -19.02 -8.62 -10.59
N TYR A 212 -17.89 -8.25 -11.19
CA TYR A 212 -17.88 -7.50 -12.44
C TYR A 212 -18.50 -8.29 -13.61
N LYS A 213 -18.29 -9.61 -13.68
CA LYS A 213 -18.99 -10.45 -14.67
C LYS A 213 -20.50 -10.48 -14.44
N GLN A 214 -20.94 -10.51 -13.19
CA GLN A 214 -22.37 -10.43 -12.86
C GLN A 214 -22.95 -9.06 -13.25
N TRP A 215 -22.26 -7.97 -12.93
CA TRP A 215 -22.61 -6.61 -13.34
C TRP A 215 -22.86 -6.52 -14.85
N LEU A 216 -21.94 -7.03 -15.66
CA LEU A 216 -22.11 -7.08 -17.11
C LEU A 216 -23.32 -7.93 -17.54
N SER A 217 -23.54 -9.08 -16.89
CA SER A 217 -24.68 -9.95 -17.21
C SER A 217 -26.04 -9.32 -16.89
N PHE A 218 -26.07 -8.36 -15.95
CA PHE A 218 -27.27 -7.60 -15.59
C PHE A 218 -27.44 -6.31 -16.41
N GLY A 219 -26.68 -6.15 -17.50
CA GLY A 219 -26.75 -4.97 -18.37
C GLY A 219 -25.91 -3.78 -17.90
N GLY A 220 -25.05 -3.99 -16.90
CA GLY A 220 -24.10 -2.99 -16.45
C GLY A 220 -23.08 -2.62 -17.52
N SER A 221 -22.61 -1.37 -17.48
CA SER A 221 -21.65 -0.85 -18.47
C SER A 221 -20.25 -1.45 -18.29
N LYS A 222 -19.57 -1.67 -19.41
CA LYS A 222 -18.18 -2.14 -19.43
C LYS A 222 -17.22 -1.00 -19.13
N TYR A 223 -16.17 -1.28 -18.36
CA TYR A 223 -15.03 -0.40 -18.26
C TYR A 223 -14.20 -0.40 -19.56
N GLU A 224 -14.04 0.78 -20.16
CA GLU A 224 -13.32 0.96 -21.44
C GLU A 224 -11.97 1.68 -21.30
N GLY A 225 -11.63 2.14 -20.09
CA GLY A 225 -10.43 2.95 -19.86
C GLY A 225 -9.09 2.21 -19.90
N GLY A 226 -9.11 0.89 -20.14
CA GLY A 226 -7.93 0.04 -20.27
C GLY A 226 -7.06 -0.05 -19.01
N TRP A 227 -5.92 -0.74 -19.14
CA TRP A 227 -4.95 -0.80 -18.06
C TRP A 227 -4.15 0.51 -17.99
N ARG A 228 -4.25 1.24 -16.88
CA ARG A 228 -3.56 2.53 -16.70
C ARG A 228 -2.18 2.40 -16.04
N ALA A 229 -1.92 1.29 -15.36
CA ALA A 229 -0.63 1.04 -14.74
C ALA A 229 0.35 0.43 -15.75
N ASN A 230 1.20 1.28 -16.36
CA ASN A 230 2.37 0.85 -17.15
C ASN A 230 3.57 0.45 -16.29
N LEU A 231 3.52 0.74 -14.99
CA LEU A 231 4.42 0.14 -14.02
C LEU A 231 3.73 -1.13 -13.56
N GLU A 232 4.35 -2.29 -13.74
CA GLU A 232 3.89 -3.58 -13.22
C GLU A 232 3.77 -3.59 -11.68
N VAL A 233 3.83 -2.44 -10.99
CA VAL A 233 3.93 -2.30 -9.54
C VAL A 233 3.15 -1.04 -9.05
N PRO A 234 2.14 -1.16 -8.15
CA PRO A 234 1.36 -0.06 -7.53
C PRO A 234 2.18 1.04 -6.83
N LEU A 235 1.95 2.33 -7.10
CA LEU A 235 2.71 3.42 -6.44
C LEU A 235 2.51 3.51 -4.90
N SER A 236 1.52 2.81 -4.36
CA SER A 236 1.16 2.80 -2.94
C SER A 236 2.03 1.89 -2.06
N GLY A 237 2.92 1.07 -2.64
CA GLY A 237 3.73 0.10 -1.90
C GLY A 237 2.95 -1.15 -1.48
N GLY A 238 3.36 -1.80 -0.38
CA GLY A 238 2.73 -3.01 0.18
C GLY A 238 3.33 -4.34 -0.30
N ASP A 239 2.95 -5.46 0.33
CA ASP A 239 3.60 -6.76 0.07
C ASP A 239 3.42 -7.25 -1.37
N VAL A 240 2.25 -6.98 -1.97
CA VAL A 240 1.98 -7.32 -3.37
C VAL A 240 2.90 -6.51 -4.28
N PHE A 241 3.05 -5.21 -4.03
CA PHE A 241 4.01 -4.37 -4.74
C PHE A 241 5.44 -4.87 -4.57
N GLN A 242 5.88 -5.10 -3.33
CA GLN A 242 7.24 -5.50 -3.02
C GLN A 242 7.60 -6.83 -3.69
N TYR A 243 6.67 -7.78 -3.79
CA TYR A 243 6.91 -9.06 -4.46
C TYR A 243 7.30 -8.86 -5.94
N PHE A 244 6.54 -8.05 -6.68
CA PHE A 244 6.84 -7.77 -8.09
C PHE A 244 8.00 -6.78 -8.27
N GLU A 245 8.18 -5.83 -7.35
CA GLU A 245 9.36 -4.95 -7.33
C GLU A 245 10.64 -5.79 -7.23
N ARG A 246 10.63 -6.84 -6.40
CA ARG A 246 11.74 -7.79 -6.26
C ARG A 246 11.97 -8.64 -7.52
N ILE A 247 10.93 -8.98 -8.28
CA ILE A 247 11.09 -9.61 -9.60
C ILE A 247 11.82 -8.65 -10.54
N ARG A 248 11.43 -7.37 -10.56
CA ARG A 248 12.11 -6.34 -11.35
C ARG A 248 13.58 -6.19 -10.93
N TRP A 249 13.85 -6.08 -9.64
CA TRP A 249 15.21 -6.01 -9.11
C TRP A 249 16.04 -7.23 -9.48
N ALA A 250 15.47 -8.44 -9.42
CA ALA A 250 16.18 -9.64 -9.81
C ALA A 250 16.63 -9.59 -11.27
N ARG A 251 15.77 -9.09 -12.17
CA ARG A 251 16.14 -8.88 -13.58
C ARG A 251 17.23 -7.82 -13.74
N GLU A 252 17.10 -6.69 -13.04
CA GLU A 252 18.11 -5.61 -13.05
C GLU A 252 19.46 -6.13 -12.54
N ILE A 253 19.47 -6.91 -11.45
CA ILE A 253 20.68 -7.48 -10.83
C ILE A 253 21.35 -8.52 -11.73
N LEU A 254 20.57 -9.42 -12.34
CA LEU A 254 21.11 -10.42 -13.27
C LEU A 254 21.69 -9.80 -14.55
N ALA A 255 21.31 -8.56 -14.89
CA ALA A 255 21.86 -7.82 -16.01
C ALA A 255 23.18 -7.09 -15.68
N ILE A 256 23.55 -6.98 -14.39
CA ILE A 256 24.82 -6.39 -13.98
C ILE A 256 25.93 -7.40 -14.21
N ASP A 257 26.98 -7.00 -14.92
CA ASP A 257 28.14 -7.86 -15.15
C ASP A 257 28.99 -7.97 -13.88
N LEU A 258 29.22 -9.21 -13.45
CA LEU A 258 29.94 -9.54 -12.21
C LEU A 258 31.21 -10.37 -12.49
N GLN A 259 31.73 -10.37 -13.72
CA GLN A 259 32.91 -11.18 -14.08
C GLN A 259 34.00 -11.20 -12.98
N PRO A 260 34.53 -12.38 -12.62
CA PRO A 260 34.29 -13.70 -13.23
C PRO A 260 33.12 -14.47 -12.61
N TYR A 261 32.26 -13.84 -11.82
CA TYR A 261 31.21 -14.51 -11.06
C TYR A 261 29.87 -14.48 -11.79
N GLU A 262 29.11 -15.56 -11.65
CA GLU A 262 27.76 -15.68 -12.20
C GLU A 262 26.75 -15.95 -11.08
N LEU A 263 25.62 -15.25 -11.11
CA LEU A 263 24.54 -15.38 -10.14
C LEU A 263 23.47 -16.35 -10.63
N VAL A 264 23.02 -17.22 -9.74
CA VAL A 264 21.88 -18.12 -9.95
C VAL A 264 20.75 -17.68 -9.03
N LEU A 265 19.69 -17.12 -9.61
CA LEU A 265 18.53 -16.65 -8.87
C LEU A 265 17.78 -17.80 -8.17
N LEU A 266 17.44 -17.60 -6.91
CA LEU A 266 16.48 -18.42 -6.19
C LEU A 266 15.09 -17.77 -6.30
N ALA A 267 14.15 -18.46 -6.93
CA ALA A 267 12.81 -17.94 -7.25
C ALA A 267 11.88 -17.85 -6.02
N ASP A 268 12.28 -17.06 -5.02
CA ASP A 268 11.51 -16.68 -3.84
C ASP A 268 11.63 -15.15 -3.64
N PHE A 269 10.51 -14.44 -3.89
CA PHE A 269 10.44 -12.98 -3.79
C PHE A 269 9.64 -12.52 -2.56
N GLY A 270 9.53 -13.35 -1.52
CA GLY A 270 8.74 -13.01 -0.33
C GLY A 270 9.31 -11.81 0.45
N GLN A 271 10.58 -11.87 0.84
CA GLN A 271 11.20 -10.84 1.70
C GLN A 271 12.57 -10.34 1.26
N LYS A 272 13.30 -11.10 0.44
CA LYS A 272 14.62 -10.73 -0.11
C LYS A 272 14.76 -11.39 -1.48
N VAL A 273 15.44 -10.74 -2.42
CA VAL A 273 15.90 -11.40 -3.64
C VAL A 273 17.15 -12.18 -3.26
N LYS A 274 17.18 -13.49 -3.52
CA LYS A 274 18.29 -14.36 -3.11
C LYS A 274 18.97 -14.95 -4.34
N PHE A 275 20.28 -14.98 -4.32
CA PHE A 275 21.11 -15.57 -5.38
C PHE A 275 22.15 -16.50 -4.77
N ASN A 276 22.40 -17.62 -5.44
CA ASN A 276 23.61 -18.39 -5.26
C ASN A 276 24.67 -17.92 -6.26
N PHE A 277 25.93 -18.25 -5.99
CA PHE A 277 27.01 -18.07 -6.95
C PHE A 277 27.26 -19.38 -7.70
N ALA A 278 27.28 -19.35 -9.03
CA ALA A 278 27.58 -20.52 -9.85
C ALA A 278 28.96 -21.09 -9.49
N CYS A 279 29.09 -22.41 -9.44
CA CYS A 279 30.32 -23.12 -9.05
C CYS A 279 30.78 -22.90 -7.58
N PHE A 280 29.97 -22.30 -6.72
CA PHE A 280 30.21 -22.23 -5.27
C PHE A 280 29.22 -23.11 -4.49
N SER A 281 29.44 -23.23 -3.17
CA SER A 281 28.51 -23.91 -2.27
C SER A 281 27.12 -23.26 -2.33
N LYS A 282 26.05 -24.07 -2.36
CA LYS A 282 24.66 -23.61 -2.26
C LYS A 282 24.33 -22.91 -0.93
N GLU A 283 25.18 -23.07 0.08
CA GLU A 283 25.05 -22.33 1.33
C GLU A 283 25.52 -20.88 1.20
N LEU A 284 26.31 -20.56 0.17
CA LEU A 284 26.82 -19.22 -0.08
C LEU A 284 25.80 -18.42 -0.90
N MET A 285 25.25 -17.37 -0.29
CA MET A 285 24.17 -16.59 -0.90
C MET A 285 24.47 -15.09 -0.89
N LEU A 286 24.00 -14.42 -1.93
CA LEU A 286 23.77 -12.97 -1.94
C LEU A 286 22.29 -12.73 -1.71
N CYS A 287 21.93 -11.91 -0.73
CA CYS A 287 20.57 -11.43 -0.54
C CYS A 287 20.51 -9.93 -0.79
N VAL A 288 19.53 -9.49 -1.58
CA VAL A 288 19.29 -8.07 -1.89
C VAL A 288 17.86 -7.72 -1.50
N TYR A 289 17.70 -6.66 -0.72
CA TYR A 289 16.39 -6.13 -0.36
C TYR A 289 16.47 -4.63 -0.10
N SER A 290 15.35 -4.00 0.21
CA SER A 290 15.28 -2.57 0.46
C SER A 290 14.69 -2.30 1.84
N ASN A 291 15.31 -1.38 2.58
CA ASN A 291 14.82 -0.90 3.87
C ASN A 291 14.21 0.52 3.78
N SER A 292 14.31 1.18 2.63
CA SER A 292 13.72 2.50 2.35
C SER A 292 13.57 2.72 0.85
N ILE A 293 12.79 3.72 0.45
CA ILE A 293 12.65 4.09 -0.97
C ILE A 293 13.96 4.57 -1.61
N TYR A 294 15.01 4.84 -0.83
CA TYR A 294 16.28 5.37 -1.30
C TYR A 294 17.41 4.35 -1.36
N ASN A 295 17.32 3.24 -0.62
CA ASN A 295 18.45 2.35 -0.37
C ASN A 295 18.16 0.88 -0.72
N PHE A 296 19.23 0.17 -1.11
CA PHE A 296 19.33 -1.28 -1.07
C PHE A 296 20.19 -1.72 0.11
N VAL A 297 19.93 -2.93 0.59
CA VAL A 297 20.79 -3.66 1.51
C VAL A 297 21.29 -4.89 0.77
N LEU A 298 22.62 -5.02 0.70
CA LEU A 298 23.33 -6.17 0.17
C LEU A 298 23.81 -7.02 1.34
N GLU A 299 23.43 -8.29 1.38
CA GLU A 299 23.90 -9.24 2.40
C GLU A 299 24.62 -10.40 1.74
N PHE A 300 25.81 -10.70 2.26
CA PHE A 300 26.54 -11.92 1.94
C PHE A 300 26.31 -12.92 3.06
N CYS A 301 25.74 -14.07 2.73
CA CYS A 301 25.24 -15.04 3.68
C CYS A 301 25.93 -16.40 3.52
N TYR A 302 26.04 -17.13 4.63
CA TYR A 302 26.42 -18.53 4.67
C TYR A 302 25.35 -19.32 5.43
N GLY A 303 24.54 -20.11 4.72
CA GLY A 303 23.30 -20.67 5.24
C GLY A 303 22.35 -19.56 5.69
N ALA A 304 21.77 -19.70 6.88
CA ALA A 304 20.89 -18.68 7.46
C ALA A 304 21.64 -17.47 8.06
N ARG A 305 22.97 -17.50 8.13
CA ARG A 305 23.77 -16.47 8.81
C ARG A 305 24.22 -15.39 7.84
N VAL A 306 23.92 -14.14 8.18
CA VAL A 306 24.51 -12.96 7.52
C VAL A 306 25.96 -12.82 7.96
N VAL A 307 26.89 -12.82 7.00
CA VAL A 307 28.33 -12.65 7.23
C VAL A 307 28.71 -11.18 7.12
N VAL A 308 28.22 -10.51 6.07
CA VAL A 308 28.43 -9.08 5.83
C VAL A 308 27.11 -8.48 5.35
N SER A 309 26.83 -7.25 5.78
CA SER A 309 25.69 -6.45 5.32
C SER A 309 26.17 -5.03 4.98
N GLU A 310 25.74 -4.52 3.84
CA GLU A 310 26.09 -3.18 3.37
C GLU A 310 24.86 -2.46 2.82
N THR A 311 24.66 -1.20 3.20
CA THR A 311 23.56 -0.38 2.68
C THR A 311 24.10 0.58 1.63
N ILE A 312 23.51 0.55 0.44
CA ILE A 312 23.90 1.39 -0.71
C ILE A 312 22.70 2.20 -1.20
N LYS A 313 22.92 3.32 -1.90
CA LYS A 313 21.81 4.03 -2.55
C LYS A 313 21.34 3.24 -3.76
N ARG A 314 20.03 3.26 -4.05
CA ARG A 314 19.45 2.53 -5.18
C ARG A 314 20.11 2.87 -6.52
N LYS A 315 20.45 4.15 -6.73
CA LYS A 315 21.10 4.64 -7.96
C LYS A 315 22.54 4.14 -8.15
N GLU A 316 23.17 3.64 -7.09
CA GLU A 316 24.57 3.18 -7.07
C GLU A 316 24.67 1.65 -7.23
N LEU A 317 23.54 0.94 -7.41
CA LEU A 317 23.49 -0.53 -7.47
C LEU A 317 24.43 -1.13 -8.52
N ALA A 318 24.47 -0.55 -9.72
CA ALA A 318 25.29 -1.05 -10.82
C ALA A 318 26.79 -0.98 -10.52
N ASP A 319 27.23 0.03 -9.76
CA ASP A 319 28.64 0.26 -9.45
C ASP A 319 29.09 -0.46 -8.17
N GLU A 320 28.23 -0.50 -7.15
CA GLU A 320 28.58 -1.03 -5.84
C GLU A 320 28.40 -2.55 -5.73
N LEU A 321 27.43 -3.14 -6.45
CA LEU A 321 27.21 -4.58 -6.40
C LEU A 321 28.44 -5.39 -6.86
N PRO A 322 29.11 -5.08 -7.98
CA PRO A 322 30.32 -5.80 -8.40
C PRO A 322 31.46 -5.70 -7.39
N ARG A 323 31.65 -4.52 -6.77
CA ARG A 323 32.67 -4.29 -5.75
C ARG A 323 32.40 -5.10 -4.49
N PHE A 324 31.15 -5.08 -4.03
CA PHE A 324 30.70 -5.85 -2.88
C PHE A 324 30.95 -7.35 -3.10
N VAL A 325 30.43 -7.90 -4.20
CA VAL A 325 30.57 -9.33 -4.55
C VAL A 325 32.04 -9.74 -4.64
N SER A 326 32.86 -8.98 -5.38
CA SER A 326 34.28 -9.28 -5.57
C SER A 326 35.06 -9.30 -4.26
N LYS A 327 34.80 -8.32 -3.39
CA LYS A 327 35.43 -8.23 -2.07
C LYS A 327 35.07 -9.45 -1.20
N GLN A 328 33.80 -9.85 -1.16
CA GLN A 328 33.36 -10.96 -0.31
C GLN A 328 33.84 -12.32 -0.82
N LEU A 329 33.80 -12.56 -2.14
CA LEU A 329 34.26 -13.82 -2.71
C LEU A 329 35.77 -13.98 -2.62
N CYS A 330 36.54 -12.90 -2.81
CA CYS A 330 37.99 -12.93 -2.61
C CYS A 330 38.35 -13.27 -1.15
N ALA A 331 37.65 -12.68 -0.18
CA ALA A 331 37.83 -12.99 1.24
C ALA A 331 37.44 -14.45 1.57
N TYR A 332 36.34 -14.94 1.01
CA TYR A 332 35.89 -16.32 1.17
C TYR A 332 36.90 -17.33 0.62
N GLN A 333 37.40 -17.13 -0.61
CA GLN A 333 38.38 -18.00 -1.25
C GLN A 333 39.71 -18.02 -0.47
N THR A 334 40.18 -16.86 -0.02
CA THR A 334 41.39 -16.76 0.80
C THR A 334 41.25 -17.57 2.10
N SER A 335 40.10 -17.44 2.76
CA SER A 335 39.79 -18.20 3.99
C SER A 335 39.67 -19.70 3.73
N ALA A 336 39.09 -20.10 2.60
CA ALA A 336 38.96 -21.51 2.19
C ALA A 336 40.34 -22.13 1.90
N ILE A 337 41.22 -21.43 1.19
CA ILE A 337 42.59 -21.87 0.90
C ILE A 337 43.40 -22.02 2.19
N GLN A 338 43.29 -21.09 3.14
CA GLN A 338 43.96 -21.19 4.44
C GLN A 338 43.48 -22.42 5.24
N ARG A 339 42.17 -22.69 5.24
CA ARG A 339 41.59 -23.90 5.87
C ARG A 339 42.03 -25.20 5.18
N ALA A 340 42.17 -25.20 3.86
CA ALA A 340 42.67 -26.35 3.12
C ALA A 340 44.16 -26.61 3.42
N LYS A 341 44.98 -25.55 3.49
CA LYS A 341 46.41 -25.61 3.84
C LYS A 341 46.64 -26.06 5.29
N SER A 342 45.78 -25.66 6.24
CA SER A 342 45.88 -26.13 7.63
C SER A 342 45.48 -27.60 7.77
N LYS A 343 44.44 -28.05 7.06
CA LYS A 343 44.06 -29.47 6.99
C LYS A 343 45.15 -30.33 6.34
N SER A 344 45.77 -29.88 5.25
CA SER A 344 46.85 -30.65 4.61
C SER A 344 48.12 -30.73 5.46
N LYS A 345 48.48 -29.65 6.18
CA LYS A 345 49.56 -29.68 7.19
C LYS A 345 49.24 -30.64 8.35
N GLY A 346 47.98 -30.70 8.80
CA GLY A 346 47.54 -31.64 9.83
C GLY A 346 47.55 -33.11 9.38
N ILE A 347 47.31 -33.37 8.10
CA ILE A 347 47.41 -34.71 7.51
C ILE A 347 48.89 -35.11 7.37
N LEU A 348 49.74 -34.21 6.87
CA LEU A 348 51.20 -34.44 6.76
C LEU A 348 51.87 -34.64 8.12
N SER A 349 51.46 -33.90 9.16
CA SER A 349 51.99 -34.10 10.52
C SER A 349 51.58 -35.45 11.11
N ARG A 350 50.34 -35.92 10.84
CA ARG A 350 49.87 -37.25 11.24
C ARG A 350 50.60 -38.38 10.50
N ILE A 351 50.93 -38.19 9.23
CA ILE A 351 51.72 -39.15 8.44
C ILE A 351 53.17 -39.21 8.95
N CYS A 352 53.80 -38.06 9.26
CA CYS A 352 55.13 -38.02 9.88
C CYS A 352 55.18 -38.67 11.27
N LEU A 353 54.16 -38.46 12.10
CA LEU A 353 54.05 -39.09 13.43
C LEU A 353 53.86 -40.61 13.34
N ALA A 354 53.08 -41.10 12.36
CA ALA A 354 52.93 -42.54 12.11
C ALA A 354 54.24 -43.18 11.62
N GLY A 355 54.98 -42.50 10.73
CA GLY A 355 56.28 -42.96 10.22
C GLY A 355 57.39 -43.00 11.26
N LEU A 356 57.42 -42.05 12.21
CA LEU A 356 58.37 -42.06 13.33
C LEU A 356 58.11 -43.20 14.34
N SER A 357 56.85 -43.62 14.51
CA SER A 357 56.53 -44.78 15.38
C SER A 357 57.03 -46.11 14.80
N LEU A 358 57.02 -46.25 13.46
CA LEU A 358 57.48 -47.45 12.74
C LEU A 358 59.02 -47.57 12.72
N ILE A 359 59.75 -46.46 12.71
CA ILE A 359 61.22 -46.47 12.76
C ILE A 359 61.74 -46.82 14.17
N ASN A 360 61.03 -46.43 15.24
CA ASN A 360 61.40 -46.80 16.60
C ASN A 360 61.12 -48.26 16.97
N MET A 361 60.25 -48.97 16.23
CA MET A 361 60.05 -50.41 16.43
C MET A 361 61.12 -51.29 15.76
N ARG A 362 61.91 -50.77 14.80
CA ARG A 362 62.97 -51.53 14.11
C ARG A 362 64.37 -51.41 14.73
N ARG A 363 64.53 -50.65 15.81
CA ARG A 363 65.81 -50.53 16.57
C ARG A 363 65.86 -51.34 17.87
N LYS A 364 64.86 -52.19 18.11
CA LYS A 364 64.82 -53.16 19.21
C LYS A 364 64.49 -54.56 18.67
N THR A 365 65.41 -55.15 17.92
CA THR A 365 65.48 -56.60 17.66
C THR A 365 66.93 -56.98 17.54
#